data_AF-A0A6G3TL47-F1
#
_entry.id   AF-A0A6G3TL47-F1
#
_cell.length_a   1.000
_cell.length_b   1.000
_cell.length_c   1.000
_cell.angle_alpha   90.00
_cell.angle_beta   90.00
_cell.angle_gamma   90.00
#
_symmetry.space_group_name_H-M   'P 1'
#
loop_
_entity.id
_entity.type
_entity.pdbx_description
1 polymer ?
#
loop_
_entity_poly.entity_id
_entity_poly.type
_entity_poly.pdbx_seq_one_letter_code
_entity_poly.pdbx_strand_id
1 'polypeptide(L)'
;LLRAAHTARLAGLHRAEGAALDVVRHLRDARDPQGAHRVQRPAQSVAALRELLLVTHRLKAADPDPGLIGAVVHHHRPDGPLRLYGVCREPVVGPGALGGVLTHLVDDAGNWYTLRDVAPGGPERAGRAGTAHVAVRSFLSDHERLSRGGLVVTGAVVAPDGRLLAEPGVRATFAAGRPWAGFAFAA
;
A
#
# COMPACT_ATOMS: atom_id res chain seq x y z
N LEU A 1 26.07 -5.41 -3.79
CA LEU A 1 24.60 -5.49 -3.70
C LEU A 1 23.90 -4.49 -4.61
N LEU A 2 24.09 -3.17 -4.46
CA LEU A 2 23.41 -2.18 -5.33
C LEU A 2 23.69 -2.38 -6.84
N ARG A 3 24.94 -2.67 -7.23
CA ARG A 3 25.27 -3.06 -8.61
C ARG A 3 24.52 -4.31 -9.07
N ALA A 4 24.40 -5.32 -8.22
CA ALA A 4 23.70 -6.56 -8.54
C ALA A 4 22.18 -6.33 -8.67
N ALA A 5 21.59 -5.51 -7.80
CA ALA A 5 20.18 -5.09 -7.92
C ALA A 5 19.95 -4.36 -9.25
N HIS A 6 20.87 -3.46 -9.63
CA HIS A 6 20.79 -2.77 -10.92
C HIS A 6 20.89 -3.73 -12.12
N THR A 7 21.82 -4.70 -12.08
CA THR A 7 21.91 -5.73 -13.13
C THR A 7 20.64 -6.59 -13.19
N ALA A 8 20.08 -6.99 -12.05
CA ALA A 8 18.82 -7.74 -12.00
C ALA A 8 17.67 -6.95 -12.61
N ARG A 9 17.57 -5.64 -12.31
CA ARG A 9 16.57 -4.74 -12.90
C ARG A 9 16.69 -4.67 -14.42
N LEU A 10 17.90 -4.51 -14.95
CA LEU A 10 18.14 -4.46 -16.39
C LEU A 10 17.78 -5.80 -17.08
N ALA A 11 17.88 -6.91 -16.37
CA ALA A 11 17.48 -8.23 -16.83
C ALA A 11 15.99 -8.57 -16.58
N GLY A 12 15.20 -7.66 -16.00
CA GLY A 12 13.79 -7.91 -15.66
C GLY A 12 13.57 -8.87 -14.49
N LEU A 13 14.61 -9.16 -13.70
CA LEU A 13 14.57 -10.07 -12.55
C LEU A 13 14.14 -9.32 -11.27
N HIS A 14 12.89 -8.88 -11.23
CA HIS A 14 12.31 -8.04 -10.18
C HIS A 14 12.40 -8.63 -8.77
N ARG A 15 12.20 -9.95 -8.60
CA ARG A 15 12.34 -10.60 -7.29
C ARG A 15 13.79 -10.57 -6.79
N ALA A 16 14.76 -10.78 -7.69
CA ALA A 16 16.18 -10.71 -7.35
C ALA A 16 16.62 -9.27 -7.04
N GLU A 17 16.09 -8.27 -7.77
CA GLU A 17 16.27 -6.86 -7.45
C GLU A 17 15.73 -6.54 -6.04
N GLY A 18 14.47 -6.88 -5.76
CA GLY A 18 13.83 -6.66 -4.47
C GLY A 18 14.58 -7.30 -3.31
N ALA A 19 14.95 -8.58 -3.44
CA ALA A 19 15.74 -9.29 -2.43
C ALA A 19 17.10 -8.61 -2.17
N ALA A 20 17.78 -8.14 -3.22
CA ALA A 20 19.06 -7.44 -3.08
C ALA A 20 18.91 -6.07 -2.39
N LEU A 21 17.83 -5.33 -2.69
CA LEU A 21 17.52 -4.05 -2.05
C LEU A 21 17.10 -4.22 -0.59
N ASP A 22 16.34 -5.26 -0.26
CA ASP A 22 15.93 -5.59 1.10
C ASP A 22 17.13 -5.88 2.01
N VAL A 23 18.12 -6.64 1.52
CA VAL A 23 19.39 -6.86 2.23
C VAL A 23 20.11 -5.53 2.48
N VAL A 24 20.18 -4.64 1.47
CA VAL A 24 20.80 -3.31 1.63
C VAL A 24 20.05 -2.46 2.67
N ARG A 25 18.71 -2.48 2.66
CA ARG A 25 17.89 -1.79 3.66
C ARG A 25 18.21 -2.31 5.05
N HIS A 26 18.13 -3.61 5.29
CA HIS A 26 18.42 -4.19 6.61
C HIS A 26 19.86 -3.98 7.08
N LEU A 27 20.84 -3.89 6.17
CA LEU A 27 22.23 -3.56 6.54
C LEU A 27 22.42 -2.08 6.90
N ARG A 28 21.69 -1.15 6.25
CA ARG A 28 21.64 0.27 6.65
C ARG A 28 20.92 0.42 7.96
N ASP A 29 19.76 -0.24 8.03
CA ASP A 29 19.08 -0.80 9.19
C ASP A 29 20.04 -0.99 10.34
N ALA A 30 20.89 -2.00 10.20
CA ALA A 30 21.88 -2.47 11.16
C ALA A 30 22.91 -1.43 11.63
N ARG A 31 23.22 -0.45 10.78
CA ARG A 31 24.27 0.53 11.03
C ARG A 31 23.76 1.78 11.74
N ASP A 32 22.45 2.00 11.80
CA ASP A 32 21.88 3.13 12.52
C ASP A 32 22.04 2.95 14.05
N PRO A 33 22.84 3.81 14.73
CA PRO A 33 23.06 3.73 16.17
C PRO A 33 21.84 4.12 17.02
N GLN A 34 20.86 4.83 16.42
CA GLN A 34 19.71 5.43 17.13
C GLN A 34 18.41 4.58 17.01
N GLY A 35 18.46 3.42 16.35
CA GLY A 35 17.28 2.58 16.09
C GLY A 35 16.76 1.82 17.32
N ALA A 36 15.53 2.12 17.76
CA ALA A 36 14.86 1.59 18.95
C ALA A 36 14.46 0.09 18.92
N HIS A 37 15.03 -0.76 18.05
CA HIS A 37 14.60 -2.15 17.85
C HIS A 37 15.78 -3.15 17.80
N ARG A 38 16.60 -3.18 18.86
CA ARG A 38 17.86 -3.96 18.90
C ARG A 38 17.70 -5.48 18.82
N VAL A 39 16.54 -6.05 19.16
CA VAL A 39 16.41 -7.52 19.38
C VAL A 39 15.97 -8.29 18.12
N GLN A 40 15.15 -7.71 17.24
CA GLN A 40 14.66 -8.38 16.01
C GLN A 40 15.57 -8.21 14.78
N ARG A 41 16.62 -7.38 14.87
CA ARG A 41 17.51 -7.02 13.75
C ARG A 41 18.25 -8.20 13.10
N PRO A 42 18.81 -9.18 13.85
CA PRO A 42 19.56 -10.28 13.24
C PRO A 42 18.69 -11.21 12.41
N ALA A 43 17.49 -11.53 12.89
CA ALA A 43 16.59 -12.49 12.22
C ALA A 43 16.12 -11.97 10.85
N GLN A 44 15.76 -10.68 10.76
CA GLN A 44 15.31 -10.08 9.50
C GLN A 44 16.45 -9.94 8.49
N SER A 45 17.65 -9.57 8.94
CA SER A 45 18.83 -9.53 8.06
C SER A 45 19.18 -10.91 7.51
N VAL A 46 19.11 -11.95 8.35
CA VAL A 46 19.33 -13.35 7.93
C VAL A 46 18.24 -13.81 6.96
N ALA A 47 16.98 -13.48 7.22
CA ALA A 47 15.87 -13.82 6.32
C ALA A 47 16.03 -13.17 4.94
N ALA A 48 16.39 -11.88 4.89
CA ALA A 48 16.63 -11.17 3.64
C ALA A 48 17.82 -11.76 2.87
N LEU A 49 18.92 -12.11 3.56
CA LEU A 49 20.08 -12.74 2.92
C LEU A 49 19.73 -14.14 2.40
N ARG A 50 19.01 -14.94 3.20
CA ARG A 50 18.53 -16.27 2.81
C ARG A 50 17.70 -16.18 1.54
N GLU A 51 16.78 -15.23 1.45
CA GLU A 51 15.94 -15.09 0.27
C GLU A 51 16.75 -14.70 -0.97
N LEU A 52 17.69 -13.76 -0.86
CA LEU A 52 18.57 -13.40 -1.98
C LEU A 52 19.36 -14.62 -2.49
N LEU A 53 19.91 -15.41 -1.58
CA LEU A 53 20.66 -16.62 -1.94
C LEU A 53 19.77 -17.68 -2.58
N LEU A 54 18.56 -17.89 -2.06
CA LEU A 54 17.61 -18.84 -2.63
C LEU A 54 17.18 -18.44 -4.04
N VAL A 55 16.78 -17.18 -4.24
CA VAL A 55 16.35 -16.68 -5.55
C VAL A 55 17.48 -16.76 -6.57
N THR A 56 18.68 -16.29 -6.22
CA THR A 56 19.82 -16.34 -7.15
C THR A 56 20.28 -17.76 -7.45
N HIS A 57 20.20 -18.67 -6.47
CA HIS A 57 20.50 -20.09 -6.68
C HIS A 57 19.49 -20.77 -7.62
N ARG A 58 18.18 -20.57 -7.40
CA ARG A 58 17.14 -21.14 -8.28
C ARG A 58 17.20 -20.57 -9.69
N LEU A 59 17.45 -19.26 -9.83
CA LEU A 59 17.69 -18.63 -11.14
C LEU A 59 18.92 -19.23 -11.84
N LYS A 60 20.03 -19.44 -11.11
CA LYS A 60 21.24 -20.08 -11.65
C LYS A 60 20.98 -21.53 -12.08
N ALA A 61 20.10 -22.25 -11.37
CA ALA A 61 19.71 -23.61 -11.68
C ALA A 61 18.71 -23.72 -12.86
N ALA A 62 18.34 -22.58 -13.48
CA ALA A 62 17.33 -22.52 -14.54
C ALA A 62 15.98 -23.11 -14.11
N ASP A 63 15.62 -22.91 -12.84
CA ASP A 63 14.32 -23.32 -12.32
C ASP A 63 13.19 -22.60 -13.08
N PRO A 64 12.20 -23.33 -13.63
CA PRO A 64 11.17 -22.77 -14.51
C PRO A 64 10.07 -22.00 -13.77
N ASP A 65 10.12 -21.89 -12.44
CA ASP A 65 9.14 -21.17 -11.63
C ASP A 65 9.05 -19.68 -12.05
N PRO A 66 7.94 -19.24 -12.67
CA PRO A 66 7.79 -17.85 -13.13
C PRO A 66 7.81 -16.85 -11.97
N GLY A 67 7.50 -17.29 -10.74
CA GLY A 67 7.59 -16.48 -9.54
C GLY A 67 9.03 -16.08 -9.17
N LEU A 68 10.06 -16.63 -9.83
CA LEU A 68 11.46 -16.24 -9.64
C LEU A 68 11.82 -14.95 -10.39
N ILE A 69 11.11 -14.62 -11.46
CA ILE A 69 11.23 -13.33 -12.14
C ILE A 69 10.69 -12.24 -11.21
N GLY A 70 9.59 -12.53 -10.52
CA GLY A 70 8.82 -11.53 -9.76
C GLY A 70 7.97 -10.66 -10.70
N ALA A 71 7.03 -9.93 -10.12
CA ALA A 71 6.14 -9.04 -10.86
C ALA A 71 6.45 -7.58 -10.54
N VAL A 72 6.32 -6.72 -11.56
CA VAL A 72 6.19 -5.28 -11.34
C VAL A 72 4.76 -5.03 -10.85
N VAL A 73 4.65 -4.42 -9.68
CA VAL A 73 3.37 -3.94 -9.16
C VAL A 73 2.95 -2.75 -10.02
N HIS A 74 2.00 -2.97 -10.94
CA HIS A 74 1.48 -1.90 -11.79
C HIS A 74 0.30 -1.22 -11.10
N HIS A 75 0.44 0.07 -10.81
CA HIS A 75 -0.70 0.87 -10.39
C HIS A 75 -1.59 1.14 -11.60
N HIS A 76 -2.87 0.85 -11.47
CA HIS A 76 -3.84 1.12 -12.52
C HIS A 76 -4.34 2.57 -12.43
N ARG A 77 -4.56 3.19 -13.59
CA ARG A 77 -5.21 4.49 -13.72
C ARG A 77 -6.54 4.27 -14.43
N PRO A 78 -7.68 4.49 -13.78
CA PRO A 78 -8.98 4.47 -14.44
C PRO A 78 -9.02 5.48 -15.59
N ASP A 79 -9.66 5.12 -16.70
CA ASP A 79 -9.75 5.96 -17.91
C ASP A 79 -10.59 7.23 -17.71
N GLY A 80 -11.35 7.31 -16.61
CA GLY A 80 -12.24 8.42 -16.30
C GLY A 80 -12.35 8.73 -14.81
N PRO A 81 -13.22 9.70 -14.44
CA PRO A 81 -13.51 10.00 -13.03
C PRO A 81 -14.12 8.77 -12.35
N LEU A 82 -13.57 8.41 -11.19
CA LEU A 82 -14.03 7.30 -10.39
C LEU A 82 -15.07 7.80 -9.38
N ARG A 83 -16.31 7.33 -9.50
CA ARG A 83 -17.36 7.57 -8.50
C ARG A 83 -17.31 6.45 -7.47
N LEU A 84 -17.15 6.85 -6.22
CA LEU A 84 -17.02 5.95 -5.08
C LEU A 84 -18.04 6.28 -4.00
N TYR A 85 -18.38 5.28 -3.22
CA TYR A 85 -19.34 5.36 -2.13
C TYR A 85 -18.74 4.77 -0.87
N GLY A 86 -18.91 5.45 0.25
CA GLY A 86 -18.49 4.99 1.57
C GLY A 86 -19.27 3.78 2.03
N VAL A 87 -18.54 2.76 2.50
CA VAL A 87 -19.14 1.57 3.15
C VAL A 87 -18.92 1.63 4.65
N CYS A 88 -17.66 1.69 5.07
CA CYS A 88 -17.28 1.73 6.47
C CYS A 88 -15.88 2.31 6.67
N ARG A 89 -15.55 2.60 7.92
CA ARG A 89 -14.19 2.95 8.35
C ARG A 89 -13.73 1.92 9.37
N GLU A 90 -12.46 1.53 9.28
CA GLU A 90 -11.83 0.54 10.13
C GLU A 90 -10.61 1.17 10.80
N PRO A 91 -10.59 1.29 12.15
CA PRO A 91 -9.39 1.73 12.85
C PRO A 91 -8.32 0.62 12.76
N VAL A 92 -7.10 1.01 12.41
CA VAL A 92 -5.98 0.08 12.23
C VAL A 92 -4.87 0.40 13.21
N VAL A 93 -4.39 -0.63 13.90
CA VAL A 93 -3.17 -0.59 14.72
C VAL A 93 -2.19 -1.59 14.12
N GLY A 94 -0.97 -1.15 13.86
CA GLY A 94 0.05 -1.94 13.19
C GLY A 94 1.36 -2.05 13.99
N PRO A 95 2.29 -2.91 13.53
CA PRO A 95 3.63 -3.01 14.08
C PRO A 95 4.35 -1.65 14.10
N GLY A 96 5.28 -1.46 15.05
CA GLY A 96 6.09 -0.24 15.10
C GLY A 96 5.33 1.03 15.50
N ALA A 97 4.34 0.89 16.39
CA ALA A 97 3.47 1.99 16.83
C ALA A 97 2.77 2.73 15.69
N LEU A 98 2.40 2.01 14.62
CA LEU A 98 1.54 2.55 13.57
C LEU A 98 0.09 2.58 14.05
N GLY A 99 -0.61 3.65 13.72
CA GLY A 99 -2.02 3.83 14.05
C GLY A 99 -2.72 4.68 12.99
N GLY A 100 -3.98 4.38 12.72
CA GLY A 100 -4.74 5.13 11.73
C GLY A 100 -6.09 4.54 11.40
N VAL A 101 -6.57 4.83 10.20
CA VAL A 101 -7.87 4.40 9.69
C VAL A 101 -7.78 3.99 8.22
N LEU A 102 -8.53 2.96 7.86
CA LEU A 102 -8.87 2.62 6.49
C LEU A 102 -10.33 3.00 6.25
N THR A 103 -10.62 3.73 5.18
CA THR A 103 -12.00 3.90 4.70
C THR A 103 -12.21 3.02 3.49
N HIS A 104 -13.18 2.13 3.60
CA HIS A 104 -13.59 1.22 2.56
C HIS A 104 -14.63 1.91 1.67
N LEU A 105 -14.36 1.85 0.37
CA LEU A 105 -15.11 2.50 -0.69
C LEU A 105 -15.45 1.49 -1.76
N VAL A 106 -16.55 1.70 -2.48
CA VAL A 106 -16.94 0.87 -3.61
C VAL A 106 -17.41 1.73 -4.78
N ASP A 107 -17.21 1.28 -6.01
CA ASP A 107 -17.73 1.96 -7.21
C ASP A 107 -19.13 1.45 -7.61
N ASP A 108 -19.67 1.97 -8.71
CA ASP A 108 -20.95 1.54 -9.27
C ASP A 108 -20.93 0.09 -9.81
N ALA A 109 -19.75 -0.46 -10.09
CA ALA A 109 -19.56 -1.85 -10.56
C ALA A 109 -19.34 -2.84 -9.40
N GLY A 110 -19.24 -2.36 -8.15
CA GLY A 110 -18.98 -3.17 -6.96
C GLY A 110 -17.50 -3.45 -6.70
N ASN A 111 -16.57 -2.80 -7.42
CA ASN A 111 -15.15 -2.92 -7.13
C ASN A 111 -14.80 -2.22 -5.82
N TRP A 112 -13.97 -2.86 -5.01
CA TRP A 112 -13.54 -2.34 -3.71
C TRP A 112 -12.28 -1.47 -3.82
N TYR A 113 -12.31 -0.38 -3.07
CA TYR A 113 -11.19 0.55 -2.94
C TYR A 113 -10.97 0.89 -1.48
N THR A 114 -9.74 1.24 -1.14
CA THR A 114 -9.40 1.69 0.21
C THR A 114 -8.67 3.01 0.19
N LEU A 115 -9.06 3.88 1.12
CA LEU A 115 -8.34 5.11 1.41
C LEU A 115 -7.69 5.01 2.79
N ARG A 116 -6.36 5.16 2.82
CA ARG A 116 -5.55 4.89 4.01
C ARG A 116 -4.94 6.16 4.58
N ASP A 117 -5.21 6.44 5.86
CA ASP A 117 -4.43 7.36 6.68
C ASP A 117 -3.86 6.58 7.87
N VAL A 118 -2.64 6.06 7.70
CA VAL A 118 -1.91 5.34 8.74
C VAL A 118 -0.52 5.92 8.85
N ALA A 119 -0.15 6.34 10.05
CA ALA A 119 1.15 6.92 10.36
C ALA A 119 1.59 6.49 11.78
N PRO A 120 2.83 6.79 12.19
CA PRO A 120 3.25 6.62 13.58
C PRO A 120 2.31 7.35 14.56
N GLY A 121 1.99 6.71 15.68
CA GLY A 121 1.09 7.25 16.72
C GLY A 121 0.26 6.21 17.48
N GLY A 122 0.34 4.93 17.10
CA GLY A 122 -0.23 3.81 17.85
C GLY A 122 -1.76 3.86 18.04
N PRO A 123 -2.28 3.15 19.06
CA PRO A 123 -3.72 3.07 19.31
C PRO A 123 -4.40 4.42 19.51
N GLU A 124 -3.73 5.39 20.15
CA GLU A 124 -4.29 6.74 20.34
C GLU A 124 -4.57 7.44 19.01
N ARG A 125 -3.64 7.33 18.06
CA ARG A 125 -3.87 7.85 16.70
C ARG A 125 -5.00 7.11 16.00
N ALA A 126 -5.06 5.79 16.10
CA ALA A 126 -6.12 5.00 15.48
C ALA A 126 -7.53 5.44 15.93
N GLY A 127 -7.69 5.77 17.23
CA GLY A 127 -8.94 6.29 17.77
C GLY A 127 -9.35 7.66 17.22
N ARG A 128 -8.38 8.53 16.91
CA ARG A 128 -8.65 9.90 16.45
C ARG A 128 -8.66 10.04 14.92
N ALA A 129 -7.97 9.16 14.21
CA ALA A 129 -7.80 9.24 12.75
C ALA A 129 -9.14 9.17 12.01
N GLY A 130 -10.13 8.48 12.57
CA GLY A 130 -11.46 8.39 11.97
C GLY A 130 -12.19 9.73 11.82
N THR A 131 -11.85 10.75 12.60
CA THR A 131 -12.40 12.12 12.48
C THR A 131 -11.36 13.13 12.00
N ALA A 132 -10.15 12.67 11.69
CA ALA A 132 -9.11 13.51 11.12
C ALA A 132 -9.41 13.82 9.65
N HIS A 133 -8.85 14.95 9.19
CA HIS A 133 -9.00 15.35 7.80
C HIS A 133 -8.33 14.35 6.85
N VAL A 134 -9.07 13.98 5.81
CA VAL A 134 -8.60 13.10 4.76
C VAL A 134 -7.62 13.86 3.87
N ALA A 135 -6.37 13.39 3.81
CA ALA A 135 -5.32 14.00 2.99
C ALA A 135 -5.38 13.58 1.50
N VAL A 136 -6.55 13.70 0.86
CA VAL A 136 -6.63 13.62 -0.61
C VAL A 136 -6.73 15.04 -1.13
N ARG A 137 -5.78 15.44 -1.99
CA ARG A 137 -5.62 16.86 -2.35
C ARG A 137 -6.92 17.45 -2.91
N SER A 138 -7.28 18.63 -2.38
CA SER A 138 -8.52 19.39 -2.64
C SER A 138 -9.80 18.87 -1.95
N PHE A 139 -9.73 17.77 -1.21
CA PHE A 139 -10.84 17.26 -0.42
C PHE A 139 -10.73 17.72 1.04
N LEU A 140 -11.74 18.46 1.51
CA LEU A 140 -11.84 18.96 2.89
C LEU A 140 -12.99 18.24 3.59
N SER A 141 -12.73 17.03 4.06
CA SER A 141 -13.65 16.27 4.92
C SER A 141 -12.87 15.30 5.79
N ASP A 142 -13.56 14.51 6.59
CA ASP A 142 -13.01 13.44 7.43
C ASP A 142 -13.44 12.05 6.97
N HIS A 143 -12.81 11.02 7.55
CA HIS A 143 -13.09 9.62 7.26
C HIS A 143 -14.50 9.18 7.70
N GLU A 144 -15.09 9.85 8.69
CA GLU A 144 -16.45 9.57 9.17
C GLU A 144 -17.49 9.94 8.12
N ARG A 145 -17.48 11.19 7.66
CA ARG A 145 -18.34 11.69 6.59
C ARG A 145 -18.13 10.92 5.29
N LEU A 146 -16.87 10.60 4.97
CA LEU A 146 -16.55 9.80 3.78
C LEU A 146 -17.16 8.40 3.86
N SER A 147 -17.07 7.72 5.01
CA SER A 147 -17.61 6.36 5.19
C SER A 147 -19.12 6.24 5.03
N ARG A 148 -19.86 7.36 5.06
CA ARG A 148 -21.32 7.42 4.87
C ARG A 148 -21.72 8.19 3.61
N GLY A 149 -20.74 8.73 2.90
CA GLY A 149 -20.92 9.66 1.79
C GLY A 149 -20.51 9.08 0.45
N GLY A 150 -20.24 9.96 -0.51
CA GLY A 150 -19.66 9.62 -1.79
C GLY A 150 -18.43 10.46 -2.08
N LEU A 151 -17.61 9.98 -3.01
CA LEU A 151 -16.38 10.62 -3.45
C LEU A 151 -16.30 10.53 -4.96
N VAL A 152 -15.98 11.63 -5.63
CA VAL A 152 -15.58 11.61 -7.05
C VAL A 152 -14.09 11.87 -7.09
N VAL A 153 -13.33 10.95 -7.67
CA VAL A 153 -11.87 11.06 -7.80
C VAL A 153 -11.51 11.23 -9.28
N THR A 154 -10.82 12.31 -9.63
CA THR A 154 -10.26 12.53 -10.96
C THR A 154 -8.76 12.28 -10.95
N GLY A 155 -8.26 11.63 -12.02
CA GLY A 155 -6.85 11.25 -12.13
C GLY A 155 -6.43 10.18 -11.12
N ALA A 156 -7.35 9.31 -10.69
CA ALA A 156 -7.10 8.31 -9.67
C ALA A 156 -5.91 7.41 -10.04
N VAL A 157 -5.12 7.05 -9.02
CA VAL A 157 -4.06 6.04 -9.13
C VAL A 157 -4.37 4.96 -8.09
N VAL A 158 -4.57 3.74 -8.55
CA VAL A 158 -5.03 2.61 -7.75
C VAL A 158 -3.91 1.58 -7.69
N ALA A 159 -3.48 1.24 -6.48
CA ALA A 159 -2.55 0.13 -6.28
C ALA A 159 -3.25 -1.22 -6.54
N PRO A 160 -2.52 -2.32 -6.83
CA PRO A 160 -3.13 -3.62 -7.12
C PRO A 160 -4.00 -4.20 -6.00
N ASP A 161 -3.79 -3.77 -4.76
CA ASP A 161 -4.61 -4.13 -3.60
C ASP A 161 -5.85 -3.23 -3.44
N GLY A 162 -6.18 -2.40 -4.44
CA GLY A 162 -7.33 -1.51 -4.45
C GLY A 162 -7.12 -0.19 -3.70
N ARG A 163 -5.90 0.10 -3.20
CA ARG A 163 -5.65 1.34 -2.47
C ARG A 163 -5.59 2.54 -3.40
N LEU A 164 -6.33 3.59 -3.04
CA LEU A 164 -6.21 4.91 -3.66
C LEU A 164 -4.94 5.60 -3.19
N LEU A 165 -4.13 6.06 -4.14
CA LEU A 165 -2.88 6.74 -3.88
C LEU A 165 -3.04 8.26 -4.03
N ALA A 166 -2.45 9.01 -3.11
CA ALA A 166 -2.45 10.48 -3.13
C ALA A 166 -1.35 11.04 -4.05
N GLU A 167 -1.33 10.61 -5.31
CA GLU A 167 -0.33 11.02 -6.29
C GLU A 167 -0.57 12.45 -6.81
N PRO A 168 0.47 13.14 -7.33
CA PRO A 168 0.31 14.41 -8.01
C PRO A 168 -0.73 14.31 -9.15
N GLY A 169 -1.67 15.24 -9.19
CA GLY A 169 -2.75 15.27 -10.20
C GLY A 169 -4.04 14.60 -9.76
N VAL A 170 -4.02 13.77 -8.70
CA VAL A 170 -5.23 13.23 -8.09
C VAL A 170 -6.00 14.36 -7.41
N ARG A 171 -7.28 14.51 -7.75
CA ARG A 171 -8.21 15.40 -7.06
C ARG A 171 -9.42 14.62 -6.61
N ALA A 172 -9.96 14.97 -5.46
CA ALA A 172 -11.21 14.39 -5.00
C ALA A 172 -12.18 15.46 -4.53
N THR A 173 -13.46 15.22 -4.79
CA THR A 173 -14.57 16.07 -4.35
C THR A 173 -15.63 15.23 -3.66
N PHE A 174 -16.21 15.80 -2.61
CA PHE A 174 -17.32 15.15 -1.91
C PHE A 174 -18.52 15.03 -2.84
N ALA A 175 -19.19 13.90 -2.76
CA ALA A 175 -20.42 13.64 -3.49
C ALA A 175 -21.46 13.04 -2.56
N ALA A 176 -22.73 13.11 -2.95
CA ALA A 176 -23.78 12.40 -2.25
C ALA A 176 -23.47 10.90 -2.22
N GLY A 177 -23.58 10.29 -1.04
CA GLY A 177 -23.52 8.85 -0.86
C GLY A 177 -24.77 8.17 -1.43
N ARG A 178 -24.81 6.85 -1.31
CA ARG A 178 -25.97 6.04 -1.72
C ARG A 178 -26.49 5.27 -0.50
N PRO A 179 -27.82 5.22 -0.27
CA PRO A 179 -28.38 4.34 0.74
C PRO A 179 -28.08 2.87 0.41
N TRP A 180 -27.90 2.05 1.44
CA TRP A 180 -27.58 0.62 1.29
C TRP A 180 -28.56 -0.15 0.39
N ALA A 181 -29.83 0.25 0.36
CA ALA A 181 -30.85 -0.37 -0.51
C ALA A 181 -30.58 -0.19 -2.02
N GLY A 182 -29.69 0.74 -2.41
CA GLY A 182 -29.32 0.99 -3.80
C GLY A 182 -28.02 0.30 -4.25
N PHE A 183 -27.41 -0.53 -3.40
CA PHE A 183 -26.20 -1.29 -3.73
C PHE A 183 -26.56 -2.60 -4.41
N ALA A 184 -26.20 -2.74 -5.69
CA ALA A 184 -26.15 -4.03 -6.36
C ALA A 184 -24.71 -4.53 -6.26
N PHE A 185 -24.46 -5.56 -5.45
CA PHE A 185 -23.19 -6.28 -5.50
C PHE A 185 -23.24 -7.17 -6.74
N ALA A 186 -22.26 -7.05 -7.63
CA ALA A 186 -22.06 -8.04 -8.67
C ALA A 186 -21.79 -9.40 -7.99
N ALA A 187 -22.60 -10.40 -8.35
CA ALA A 187 -22.52 -11.77 -7.83
C ALA A 187 -21.34 -12.54 -8.43
#